data_AF-A0A8C9GKS0-F1
#
_entry.id   AF-A0A8C9GKS0-F1
#
_cell.length_a   1.000
_cell.length_b   1.000
_cell.length_c   1.000
_cell.angle_alpha   90.00
_cell.angle_beta   90.00
_cell.angle_gamma   90.00
#
_symmetry.space_group_name_H-M   'P 1'
#
loop_
_entity.id
_entity.type
_entity.pdbx_description
1 polymer ?
#
loop_
_entity_poly.entity_id
_entity_poly.type
_entity_poly.pdbx_seq_one_letter_code
_entity_poly.pdbx_strand_id
1 'polypeptide(L)'
;VEGRRCGAGACPVLPASPPPSPHLRLPAELSVAQCTQRPVDIVFLLDGSERLGEQNFHKARRFVEQVARRLTLARRDDDPLNARVALLQFGGPGEQQVAFPLSHNLTAIHEALEAAQYLNSFSHVGAGVVHAINAIVRNARGGARRNAELSFVFLTDGVTGNDSLHESAHSMRKQNVVPTVVAVGSDVDMDVLTTLSLGDRAAVFREKDYDSLAQPGFFDRFIRWIC
;
A
#
# COMPACT_ATOMS: atom_id res chain seq x y z
N VAL A 1 -39.25 -17.75 66.13
CA VAL A 1 -38.63 -16.95 67.22
C VAL A 1 -37.29 -16.50 66.65
N GLU A 2 -36.96 -15.27 66.28
CA GLU A 2 -37.43 -13.88 66.41
C GLU A 2 -37.09 -13.20 65.05
N GLY A 3 -37.78 -12.21 64.49
CA GLY A 3 -38.35 -11.05 65.16
C GLY A 3 -37.33 -9.92 65.28
N ARG A 4 -36.86 -9.30 64.18
CA ARG A 4 -36.25 -7.95 64.23
C ARG A 4 -36.94 -7.01 63.26
N ARG A 5 -37.71 -6.10 63.87
CA ARG A 5 -38.28 -4.89 63.29
C ARG A 5 -37.14 -3.89 63.02
N CYS A 6 -37.03 -3.38 61.81
CA CYS A 6 -36.31 -2.13 61.55
C CYS A 6 -37.32 -0.99 61.62
N GLY A 7 -37.09 -0.08 62.57
CA GLY A 7 -37.91 1.09 62.84
C GLY A 7 -37.76 2.18 61.78
N ALA A 8 -38.74 3.09 61.80
CA ALA A 8 -38.78 4.29 60.99
C ALA A 8 -37.55 5.18 61.25
N GLY A 9 -36.71 5.32 60.23
CA GLY A 9 -35.56 6.22 60.18
C GLY A 9 -35.02 6.24 58.76
N ALA A 10 -34.85 7.42 58.18
CA ALA A 10 -34.51 7.61 56.77
C ALA A 10 -33.22 6.86 56.36
N CYS A 11 -33.29 6.07 55.30
CA CYS A 11 -32.10 5.56 54.62
C CYS A 11 -31.31 6.75 54.02
N PRO A 12 -29.99 6.85 54.22
CA PRO A 12 -29.19 7.84 53.51
C PRO A 12 -29.18 7.50 52.02
N VAL A 13 -29.76 8.37 51.20
CA VAL A 13 -29.68 8.30 49.75
C VAL A 13 -28.24 8.61 49.35
N LEU A 14 -27.50 7.61 48.88
CA LEU A 14 -26.20 7.84 48.24
C LEU A 14 -26.44 8.69 46.97
N PRO A 15 -25.62 9.71 46.69
CA PRO A 15 -25.78 10.49 45.47
C PRO A 15 -25.58 9.59 44.26
N ALA A 16 -26.53 9.67 43.31
CA ALA A 16 -26.40 9.01 42.03
C ALA A 16 -25.12 9.46 41.33
N SER A 17 -24.34 8.51 40.82
CA SER A 17 -23.19 8.80 39.97
C SER A 17 -23.64 9.64 38.76
N PRO A 18 -22.90 10.68 38.36
CA PRO A 18 -23.25 11.47 37.18
C PRO A 18 -23.30 10.57 35.94
N PRO A 19 -24.18 10.86 34.97
CA PRO A 19 -24.19 10.13 33.71
C PRO A 19 -22.81 10.23 33.06
N PRO A 20 -22.30 9.16 32.43
CA PRO A 20 -21.05 9.25 31.69
C PRO A 20 -21.19 10.34 30.64
N SER A 21 -20.30 11.33 30.70
CA SER A 21 -20.23 12.40 29.70
C SER A 21 -20.23 11.80 28.30
N PRO A 22 -20.87 12.44 27.30
CA PRO A 22 -20.70 12.06 25.91
C PRO A 22 -19.31 12.52 25.47
N HIS A 23 -18.27 11.89 26.02
CA HIS A 23 -16.96 11.94 25.43
C HIS A 23 -17.15 11.37 24.02
N LEU A 24 -16.80 12.20 23.04
CA LEU A 24 -16.50 11.77 21.69
C LEU A 24 -15.91 10.37 21.78
N ARG A 25 -16.61 9.40 21.19
CA ARG A 25 -15.95 8.17 20.80
C ARG A 25 -14.84 8.63 19.86
N LEU A 26 -13.62 8.71 20.38
CA LEU A 26 -12.43 8.64 19.54
C LEU A 26 -12.70 7.47 18.60
N PRO A 27 -12.65 7.66 17.27
CA PRO A 27 -12.79 6.55 16.36
C PRO A 27 -11.81 5.48 16.78
N ALA A 28 -12.35 4.30 17.12
CA ALA A 28 -11.55 3.14 17.46
C ALA A 28 -10.71 2.80 16.25
N GLU A 29 -9.41 3.05 16.34
CA GLU A 29 -8.43 2.89 15.27
C GLU A 29 -8.76 3.76 14.05
N LEU A 30 -7.74 4.23 13.33
CA LEU A 30 -7.95 4.74 11.98
C LEU A 30 -8.57 3.59 11.18
N SER A 31 -9.89 3.59 10.99
CA SER A 31 -10.53 2.67 10.09
C SER A 31 -10.02 3.04 8.70
N VAL A 32 -8.94 2.40 8.25
CA VAL A 32 -8.62 2.33 6.84
C VAL A 32 -9.89 1.70 6.25
N ALA A 33 -10.71 2.54 5.62
CA ALA A 33 -11.96 2.10 5.07
C ALA A 33 -11.58 1.12 3.99
N GLN A 34 -12.03 -0.14 4.14
CA GLN A 34 -11.68 -1.25 3.28
C GLN A 34 -11.66 -0.79 1.82
N CYS A 35 -10.76 -1.31 0.99
CA CYS A 35 -10.79 -1.03 -0.46
C CYS A 35 -12.19 -1.21 -1.10
N THR A 36 -13.10 -1.97 -0.49
CA THR A 36 -14.50 -2.12 -0.93
C THR A 36 -15.40 -0.92 -0.65
N GLN A 37 -14.99 -0.02 0.25
CA GLN A 37 -15.73 1.14 0.75
C GLN A 37 -15.28 2.47 0.15
N ARG A 38 -14.18 2.46 -0.62
CA ARG A 38 -13.61 3.64 -1.28
C ARG A 38 -12.89 3.25 -2.56
N PRO A 39 -12.70 4.16 -3.52
CA PRO A 39 -11.91 3.85 -4.70
C PRO A 39 -10.41 3.94 -4.37
N VAL A 40 -9.64 2.92 -4.78
CA VAL A 40 -8.19 2.84 -4.55
C VAL A 40 -7.47 2.49 -5.85
N ASP A 41 -6.50 3.30 -6.27
CA ASP A 41 -5.67 3.01 -7.43
C ASP A 41 -4.26 2.68 -6.94
N ILE A 42 -3.85 1.41 -7.08
CA ILE A 42 -2.59 0.88 -6.58
C ILE A 42 -1.61 0.75 -7.76
N VAL A 43 -0.48 1.42 -7.67
CA VAL A 43 0.61 1.31 -8.65
C VAL A 43 1.78 0.61 -7.98
N PHE A 44 2.07 -0.61 -8.43
CA PHE A 44 3.30 -1.29 -8.05
C PHE A 44 4.47 -0.74 -8.86
N LEU A 45 5.53 -0.33 -8.16
CA LEU A 45 6.83 -0.01 -8.73
C LEU A 45 7.77 -1.15 -8.36
N LEU A 46 8.02 -2.04 -9.31
CA LEU A 46 8.87 -3.21 -9.14
C LEU A 46 10.28 -2.91 -9.65
N ASP A 47 11.27 -3.11 -8.80
CA ASP A 47 12.67 -2.99 -9.15
C ASP A 47 13.04 -4.08 -10.19
N GLY A 48 13.60 -3.63 -11.31
CA GLY A 48 14.07 -4.47 -12.41
C GLY A 48 15.58 -4.63 -12.42
N SER A 49 16.26 -4.27 -11.33
CA SER A 49 17.72 -4.25 -11.29
C SER A 49 18.35 -5.63 -11.20
N GLU A 50 19.58 -5.75 -11.68
CA GLU A 50 20.41 -6.96 -11.63
C GLU A 50 20.55 -7.53 -10.20
N ARG A 51 20.56 -6.67 -9.18
CA ARG A 51 20.76 -7.04 -7.77
C ARG A 51 19.56 -7.82 -7.22
N LEU A 52 18.36 -7.48 -7.67
CA LEU A 52 17.15 -8.22 -7.32
C LEU A 52 17.19 -9.63 -7.93
N GLY A 53 17.57 -9.75 -9.20
CA GLY A 53 17.72 -11.01 -9.93
C GLY A 53 16.41 -11.61 -10.48
N GLU A 54 16.49 -12.28 -11.62
CA GLU A 54 15.31 -12.79 -12.37
C GLU A 54 14.38 -13.68 -11.52
N GLN A 55 14.94 -14.57 -10.69
CA GLN A 55 14.14 -15.47 -9.86
C GLN A 55 13.26 -14.70 -8.85
N ASN A 56 13.82 -13.66 -8.22
CA ASN A 56 13.07 -12.84 -7.28
C ASN A 56 12.09 -11.92 -8.00
N PHE A 57 12.42 -11.48 -9.22
CA PHE A 57 11.49 -10.73 -10.06
C PHE A 57 10.22 -11.55 -10.35
N HIS A 58 10.36 -12.84 -10.65
CA HIS A 58 9.23 -13.76 -10.80
C HIS A 58 8.42 -13.92 -9.51
N LYS A 59 9.08 -14.01 -8.34
CA LYS A 59 8.38 -14.06 -7.04
C LYS A 59 7.61 -12.76 -6.76
N ALA A 60 8.20 -11.61 -7.05
CA ALA A 60 7.56 -10.31 -6.88
C ALA A 60 6.34 -10.14 -7.79
N ARG A 61 6.44 -10.56 -9.07
CA ARG A 61 5.28 -10.61 -10.00
C ARG A 61 4.14 -11.49 -9.47
N ARG A 62 4.47 -12.67 -8.95
CA ARG A 62 3.48 -13.57 -8.32
C ARG A 62 2.84 -12.94 -7.08
N PHE A 63 3.60 -12.22 -6.27
CA PHE A 63 3.05 -11.47 -5.14
C PHE A 63 2.04 -10.40 -5.61
N VAL A 64 2.36 -9.63 -6.65
CA VAL A 64 1.42 -8.67 -7.26
C VAL A 64 0.15 -9.36 -7.75
N GLU A 65 0.28 -10.53 -8.39
CA GLU A 65 -0.88 -11.32 -8.83
C GLU A 65 -1.76 -11.75 -7.64
N GLN A 66 -1.14 -12.27 -6.58
CA GLN A 66 -1.84 -12.70 -5.37
C GLN A 66 -2.59 -11.53 -4.72
N VAL A 67 -1.97 -10.35 -4.66
CA VAL A 67 -2.63 -9.14 -4.18
C VAL A 67 -3.84 -8.81 -5.06
N ALA A 68 -3.67 -8.75 -6.38
CA ALA A 68 -4.77 -8.45 -7.31
C ALA A 68 -5.94 -9.45 -7.17
N ARG A 69 -5.65 -10.73 -6.93
CA ARG A 69 -6.67 -11.78 -6.68
C ARG A 69 -7.36 -11.63 -5.32
N ARG A 70 -6.66 -11.13 -4.31
CA ARG A 70 -7.19 -10.96 -2.94
C ARG A 70 -8.07 -9.73 -2.80
N LEU A 71 -7.81 -8.71 -3.59
CA LEU A 71 -8.55 -7.46 -3.62
C LEU A 71 -9.90 -7.62 -4.33
N THR A 72 -10.90 -6.91 -3.84
CA THR A 72 -12.10 -6.65 -4.65
C THR A 72 -11.74 -5.58 -5.67
N LEU A 73 -11.64 -5.97 -6.94
CA LEU A 73 -11.33 -5.06 -8.04
C LEU A 73 -12.58 -4.30 -8.50
N ALA A 74 -12.36 -3.12 -9.08
CA ALA A 74 -13.38 -2.30 -9.69
C ALA A 74 -14.14 -3.05 -10.80
N ARG A 75 -15.36 -2.63 -11.09
CA ARG A 75 -16.16 -3.23 -12.19
C ARG A 75 -16.02 -2.49 -13.52
N ARG A 76 -15.45 -1.29 -13.47
CA ARG A 76 -15.21 -0.38 -14.60
C ARG A 76 -14.20 0.69 -14.20
N ASP A 77 -13.72 1.46 -15.16
CA ASP A 77 -12.62 2.41 -14.93
C ASP A 77 -12.98 3.58 -13.98
N ASP A 78 -14.24 4.00 -13.96
CA ASP A 78 -14.75 5.07 -13.10
C ASP A 78 -15.53 4.55 -11.88
N ASP A 79 -15.33 3.29 -11.48
CA ASP A 79 -16.00 2.72 -10.30
C ASP A 79 -15.76 3.61 -9.06
N PRO A 80 -16.80 4.04 -8.34
CA PRO A 80 -16.66 4.89 -7.16
C PRO A 80 -16.11 4.12 -5.95
N LEU A 81 -15.91 2.81 -6.06
CA LEU A 81 -15.41 1.92 -5.02
C LEU A 81 -14.31 1.01 -5.61
N ASN A 82 -13.74 0.15 -4.77
CA ASN A 82 -12.87 -0.96 -5.17
C ASN A 82 -11.53 -0.55 -5.78
N ALA A 83 -10.63 -1.54 -5.84
CA ALA A 83 -9.27 -1.33 -6.27
C ALA A 83 -9.09 -1.43 -7.80
N ARG A 84 -8.16 -0.65 -8.35
CA ARG A 84 -7.51 -0.94 -9.64
C ARG A 84 -6.01 -1.09 -9.38
N VAL A 85 -5.35 -1.91 -10.19
CA VAL A 85 -3.93 -2.21 -10.01
C VAL A 85 -3.17 -1.90 -11.30
N ALA A 86 -1.98 -1.36 -11.18
CA ALA A 86 -1.01 -1.20 -12.26
C ALA A 86 0.35 -1.76 -11.82
N LEU A 87 1.19 -2.13 -12.79
CA LEU A 87 2.58 -2.51 -12.54
C LEU A 87 3.50 -1.75 -13.50
N LEU A 88 4.45 -1.03 -12.92
CA LEU A 88 5.61 -0.48 -13.59
C LEU A 88 6.85 -1.19 -13.06
N GLN A 89 7.67 -1.69 -13.97
CA GLN A 89 9.03 -2.12 -13.65
C GLN A 89 9.99 -0.96 -13.91
N PHE A 90 10.85 -0.65 -12.95
CA PHE A 90 11.86 0.40 -13.08
C PHE A 90 13.27 -0.19 -13.11
N GLY A 91 14.08 0.30 -14.03
CA GLY A 91 15.51 0.06 -14.11
C GLY A 91 16.29 1.37 -13.96
N GLY A 92 17.34 1.52 -14.77
CA GLY A 92 18.15 2.74 -14.86
C GLY A 92 17.37 3.98 -15.34
N PRO A 93 17.99 5.16 -15.40
CA PRO A 93 17.30 6.45 -15.63
C PRO A 93 16.35 6.52 -16.84
N GLY A 94 16.60 5.75 -17.90
CA GLY A 94 15.76 5.71 -19.11
C GLY A 94 15.02 4.37 -19.32
N GLU A 95 15.17 3.41 -18.42
CA GLU A 95 14.73 2.02 -18.62
C GLU A 95 13.53 1.72 -17.75
N GLN A 96 12.37 2.21 -18.18
CA GLN A 96 11.11 2.10 -17.44
C GLN A 96 10.08 1.37 -18.31
N GLN A 97 9.45 0.34 -17.77
CA GLN A 97 8.47 -0.47 -18.50
C GLN A 97 7.16 -0.58 -17.74
N VAL A 98 6.09 -0.01 -18.30
CA VAL A 98 4.73 -0.28 -17.83
C VAL A 98 4.35 -1.69 -18.30
N ALA A 99 4.29 -2.64 -17.37
CA ALA A 99 3.83 -4.00 -17.67
C ALA A 99 2.32 -4.00 -17.97
N PHE A 100 1.54 -3.29 -17.16
CA PHE A 100 0.15 -2.98 -17.45
C PHE A 100 -0.28 -1.66 -16.75
N PRO A 101 -1.15 -0.86 -17.39
CA PRO A 101 -1.71 0.35 -16.79
C PRO A 101 -2.75 -0.01 -15.70
N LEU A 102 -3.37 0.99 -15.07
CA LEU A 102 -4.44 0.77 -14.10
C LEU A 102 -5.55 -0.10 -14.71
N SER A 103 -5.71 -1.30 -14.16
CA SER A 103 -6.64 -2.31 -14.64
C SER A 103 -7.44 -2.89 -13.49
N HIS A 104 -8.65 -3.31 -13.82
CA HIS A 104 -9.54 -4.06 -12.96
C HIS A 104 -9.85 -5.45 -13.53
N ASN A 105 -9.31 -5.77 -14.72
CA ASN A 105 -9.50 -7.04 -15.39
C ASN A 105 -8.40 -8.01 -14.95
N LEU A 106 -8.78 -8.97 -14.10
CA LEU A 106 -7.85 -9.95 -13.53
C LEU A 106 -7.18 -10.84 -14.60
N THR A 107 -7.89 -11.17 -15.69
CA THR A 107 -7.32 -11.94 -16.80
C THR A 107 -6.22 -11.14 -17.49
N ALA A 108 -6.49 -9.87 -17.81
CA ALA A 108 -5.50 -8.99 -18.44
C ALA A 108 -4.29 -8.74 -17.53
N ILE A 109 -4.52 -8.60 -16.22
CA ILE A 109 -3.45 -8.49 -15.22
C ILE A 109 -2.59 -9.76 -15.22
N HIS A 110 -3.21 -10.95 -15.18
CA HIS A 110 -2.48 -12.23 -15.20
C HIS A 110 -1.65 -12.39 -16.48
N GLU A 111 -2.24 -12.16 -17.66
CA GLU A 111 -1.54 -12.28 -18.94
C GLU A 111 -0.37 -11.29 -19.06
N ALA A 112 -0.57 -10.03 -18.66
CA ALA A 112 0.48 -9.02 -18.67
C ALA A 112 1.58 -9.33 -17.65
N LEU A 113 1.22 -9.88 -16.49
CA LEU A 113 2.18 -10.36 -15.52
C LEU A 113 3.00 -11.49 -16.12
N GLU A 114 2.42 -12.51 -16.74
CA GLU A 114 3.15 -13.62 -17.38
C GLU A 114 4.09 -13.15 -18.50
N ALA A 115 3.65 -12.17 -19.30
CA ALA A 115 4.43 -11.62 -20.41
C ALA A 115 5.55 -10.64 -19.99
N ALA A 116 5.54 -10.14 -18.75
CA ALA A 116 6.52 -9.15 -18.30
C ALA A 116 7.95 -9.71 -18.31
N GLN A 117 8.85 -9.05 -19.03
CA GLN A 117 10.26 -9.42 -19.12
C GLN A 117 11.06 -8.73 -18.02
N TYR A 118 12.04 -9.43 -17.44
CA TYR A 118 12.96 -8.86 -16.46
C TYR A 118 13.97 -7.93 -17.15
N LEU A 119 14.15 -6.72 -16.64
CA LEU A 119 15.02 -5.71 -17.28
C LEU A 119 16.52 -6.03 -17.14
N ASN A 120 16.94 -6.65 -16.03
CA ASN A 120 18.36 -6.87 -15.72
C ASN A 120 19.20 -5.58 -15.87
N SER A 121 18.74 -4.51 -15.23
CA SER A 121 19.26 -3.14 -15.39
C SER A 121 19.89 -2.59 -14.09
N PHE A 122 20.28 -1.32 -14.07
CA PHE A 122 20.54 -0.57 -12.84
C PHE A 122 19.23 -0.26 -12.10
N SER A 123 19.31 0.25 -10.86
CA SER A 123 18.14 0.74 -10.14
C SER A 123 18.15 2.27 -10.05
N HIS A 124 17.08 2.91 -10.55
CA HIS A 124 16.87 4.34 -10.42
C HIS A 124 15.41 4.67 -10.06
N VAL A 125 15.05 4.45 -8.80
CA VAL A 125 13.68 4.59 -8.29
C VAL A 125 13.04 5.94 -8.59
N GLY A 126 13.81 7.03 -8.57
CA GLY A 126 13.26 8.36 -8.83
C GLY A 126 12.77 8.54 -10.27
N ALA A 127 13.46 7.91 -11.23
CA ALA A 127 13.00 7.89 -12.63
C ALA A 127 11.73 7.06 -12.77
N GLY A 128 11.65 5.93 -12.05
CA GLY A 128 10.45 5.10 -11.98
C GLY A 128 9.24 5.85 -11.43
N VAL A 129 9.40 6.62 -10.35
CA VAL A 129 8.32 7.46 -9.77
C VAL A 129 7.81 8.48 -10.79
N VAL A 130 8.72 9.22 -11.43
CA VAL A 130 8.34 10.23 -12.43
C VAL A 130 7.63 9.58 -13.62
N HIS A 131 8.13 8.43 -14.09
CA HIS A 131 7.51 7.70 -15.19
C HIS A 131 6.13 7.16 -14.81
N ALA A 132 5.96 6.59 -13.61
CA ALA A 132 4.66 6.13 -13.11
C ALA A 132 3.62 7.27 -13.08
N ILE A 133 4.02 8.45 -12.59
CA ILE A 133 3.14 9.62 -12.57
C ILE A 133 2.72 10.03 -13.98
N ASN A 134 3.65 10.06 -14.93
CA ASN A 134 3.37 10.54 -16.29
C ASN A 134 2.61 9.51 -17.14
N ALA A 135 3.01 8.24 -17.09
CA ALA A 135 2.51 7.19 -17.98
C ALA A 135 1.27 6.47 -17.44
N ILE A 136 1.13 6.36 -16.11
CA ILE A 136 0.02 5.65 -15.46
C ILE A 136 -0.94 6.66 -14.84
N VAL A 137 -0.49 7.48 -13.88
CA VAL A 137 -1.39 8.36 -13.10
C VAL A 137 -2.07 9.41 -13.99
N ARG A 138 -1.31 10.05 -14.87
CA ARG A 138 -1.82 11.12 -15.76
C ARG A 138 -2.28 10.62 -17.12
N ASN A 139 -2.42 9.31 -17.30
CA ASN A 139 -2.83 8.75 -18.57
C ASN A 139 -4.21 9.26 -19.00
N ALA A 140 -4.31 9.86 -20.19
CA ALA A 140 -5.56 10.42 -20.70
C ALA A 140 -6.64 9.35 -20.99
N ARG A 141 -6.25 8.08 -21.16
CA ARG A 141 -7.13 6.96 -21.54
C ARG A 141 -7.39 5.96 -20.41
N GLY A 142 -7.17 6.35 -19.16
CA GLY A 142 -7.38 5.45 -18.02
C GLY A 142 -6.50 5.73 -16.81
N GLY A 143 -6.11 6.99 -16.59
CA GLY A 143 -5.29 7.38 -15.46
C GLY A 143 -5.99 7.25 -14.11
N ALA A 144 -5.32 7.75 -13.07
CA ALA A 144 -5.84 7.66 -11.72
C ALA A 144 -7.17 8.40 -11.56
N ARG A 145 -8.12 7.77 -10.86
CA ARG A 145 -9.42 8.35 -10.51
C ARG A 145 -9.17 9.53 -9.57
N ARG A 146 -9.79 10.69 -9.86
CA ARG A 146 -9.60 11.92 -9.06
C ARG A 146 -10.00 11.78 -7.59
N ASN A 147 -10.96 10.90 -7.30
CA ASN A 147 -11.48 10.67 -5.96
C ASN A 147 -10.92 9.39 -5.32
N ALA A 148 -10.01 8.68 -6.00
CA ALA A 148 -9.36 7.51 -5.45
C ALA A 148 -8.14 7.89 -4.61
N GLU A 149 -7.88 7.11 -3.58
CA GLU A 149 -6.54 7.10 -2.98
C GLU A 149 -5.56 6.52 -4.00
N LEU A 150 -4.46 7.24 -4.23
CA LEU A 150 -3.38 6.80 -5.10
C LEU A 150 -2.29 6.16 -4.24
N SER A 151 -2.21 4.84 -4.24
CA SER A 151 -1.21 4.09 -3.48
C SER A 151 -0.04 3.69 -4.38
N PHE A 152 1.19 4.03 -3.98
CA PHE A 152 2.40 3.53 -4.64
C PHE A 152 3.02 2.45 -3.78
N VAL A 153 3.20 1.24 -4.32
CA VAL A 153 3.85 0.14 -3.61
C VAL A 153 5.20 -0.15 -4.27
N PHE A 154 6.29 0.16 -3.57
CA PHE A 154 7.64 -0.13 -4.02
C PHE A 154 8.03 -1.55 -3.62
N LEU A 155 8.46 -2.37 -4.59
CA LEU A 155 9.02 -3.70 -4.38
C LEU A 155 10.48 -3.64 -4.82
N THR A 156 11.41 -3.58 -3.85
CA THR A 156 12.84 -3.33 -4.11
C THR A 156 13.70 -4.07 -3.11
N ASP A 157 14.97 -4.29 -3.44
CA ASP A 157 15.98 -4.75 -2.50
C ASP A 157 16.51 -3.64 -1.58
N GLY A 158 16.09 -2.39 -1.81
CA GLY A 158 16.39 -1.22 -0.97
C GLY A 158 17.66 -0.48 -1.34
N VAL A 159 18.34 -0.81 -2.44
CA VAL A 159 19.56 -0.12 -2.88
C VAL A 159 19.40 0.43 -4.30
N THR A 160 19.45 1.74 -4.46
CA THR A 160 19.16 2.43 -5.73
C THR A 160 19.97 3.71 -5.86
N GLY A 161 20.17 4.18 -7.09
CA GLY A 161 20.66 5.55 -7.32
C GLY A 161 19.74 6.58 -6.64
N ASN A 162 20.33 7.58 -6.00
CA ASN A 162 19.63 8.54 -5.13
C ASN A 162 19.57 9.98 -5.67
N ASP A 163 20.16 10.24 -6.85
CA ASP A 163 20.34 11.58 -7.43
C ASP A 163 19.03 12.38 -7.62
N SER A 164 17.87 11.74 -7.75
CA SER A 164 16.54 12.40 -7.90
C SER A 164 15.50 11.98 -6.84
N LEU A 165 15.94 11.38 -5.74
CA LEU A 165 15.04 10.78 -4.77
C LEU A 165 14.16 11.83 -4.06
N HIS A 166 14.72 12.98 -3.68
CA HIS A 166 13.98 14.06 -3.03
C HIS A 166 12.96 14.73 -3.96
N GLU A 167 13.29 14.90 -5.24
CA GLU A 167 12.36 15.44 -6.24
C GLU A 167 11.19 14.48 -6.48
N SER A 168 11.48 13.18 -6.43
CA SER A 168 10.48 12.12 -6.55
C SER A 168 9.54 12.13 -5.34
N ALA A 169 10.09 12.27 -4.13
CA ALA A 169 9.29 12.45 -2.91
C ALA A 169 8.41 13.71 -2.98
N HIS A 170 8.95 14.83 -3.50
CA HIS A 170 8.16 16.04 -3.73
C HIS A 170 7.03 15.82 -4.74
N SER A 171 7.31 15.10 -5.84
CA SER A 171 6.33 14.77 -6.88
C SER A 171 5.21 13.87 -6.35
N MET A 172 5.55 12.87 -5.53
CA MET A 172 4.57 12.02 -4.84
C MET A 172 3.66 12.83 -3.91
N ARG A 173 4.22 13.72 -3.08
CA ARG A 173 3.42 14.62 -2.22
C ARG A 173 2.47 15.50 -3.04
N LYS A 174 2.93 16.05 -4.16
CA LYS A 174 2.10 16.87 -5.06
C LYS A 174 0.94 16.10 -5.69
N GLN A 175 1.08 14.78 -5.86
CA GLN A 175 0.01 13.92 -6.38
C GLN A 175 -0.84 13.27 -5.26
N ASN A 176 -0.60 13.62 -3.98
CA ASN A 176 -1.23 12.98 -2.82
C ASN A 176 -1.08 11.45 -2.82
N VAL A 177 0.10 10.97 -3.22
CA VAL A 177 0.44 9.54 -3.21
C VAL A 177 0.60 9.07 -1.77
N VAL A 178 0.03 7.90 -1.45
CA VAL A 178 0.27 7.13 -0.23
C VAL A 178 1.30 6.03 -0.54
N PRO A 179 2.58 6.23 -0.23
CA PRO A 179 3.62 5.25 -0.53
C PRO A 179 3.62 4.11 0.49
N THR A 180 3.97 2.92 0.04
CA THR A 180 4.30 1.75 0.87
C THR A 180 5.55 1.13 0.29
N VAL A 181 6.53 0.84 1.14
CA VAL A 181 7.82 0.30 0.69
C VAL A 181 7.97 -1.10 1.23
N VAL A 182 8.05 -2.08 0.33
CA VAL A 182 8.37 -3.47 0.64
C VAL A 182 9.83 -3.70 0.23
N ALA A 183 10.71 -3.57 1.20
CA ALA A 183 12.15 -3.79 1.05
C ALA A 183 12.49 -5.24 1.39
N VAL A 184 13.13 -5.95 0.47
CA VAL A 184 13.43 -7.38 0.63
C VAL A 184 14.94 -7.62 0.57
N GLY A 185 15.50 -8.16 1.64
CA GLY A 185 16.93 -8.43 1.76
C GLY A 185 17.54 -7.81 3.01
N SER A 186 18.84 -8.09 3.20
CA SER A 186 19.58 -7.66 4.39
C SER A 186 20.31 -6.34 4.24
N ASP A 187 20.64 -5.96 3.00
CA ASP A 187 21.42 -4.75 2.68
C ASP A 187 20.48 -3.70 2.11
N VAL A 188 19.87 -2.91 2.99
CA VAL A 188 18.89 -1.87 2.64
C VAL A 188 19.39 -0.50 3.03
N ASP A 189 19.24 0.48 2.13
CA ASP A 189 19.51 1.88 2.45
C ASP A 189 18.31 2.50 3.15
N MET A 190 18.41 2.70 4.47
CA MET A 190 17.32 3.25 5.28
C MET A 190 16.97 4.70 4.93
N ASP A 191 17.91 5.49 4.41
CA ASP A 191 17.63 6.86 3.99
C ASP A 191 16.80 6.85 2.70
N VAL A 192 17.09 5.91 1.80
CA VAL A 192 16.25 5.65 0.63
C VAL A 192 14.83 5.26 1.06
N LEU A 193 14.69 4.24 1.92
CA LEU A 193 13.37 3.75 2.33
C LEU A 193 12.55 4.84 3.03
N THR A 194 13.19 5.61 3.92
CA THR A 194 12.54 6.69 4.66
C THR A 194 12.09 7.81 3.72
N THR A 195 12.86 8.09 2.66
CA THR A 195 12.48 9.11 1.69
C THR A 195 11.35 8.63 0.79
N LEU A 196 11.38 7.37 0.35
CA LEU A 196 10.30 6.75 -0.44
C LEU A 196 8.98 6.66 0.33
N SER A 197 9.04 6.33 1.62
CA SER A 197 7.87 6.31 2.50
C SER A 197 7.41 7.70 2.95
N LEU A 198 8.01 8.76 2.39
CA LEU A 198 7.75 10.16 2.73
C LEU A 198 7.93 10.50 4.21
N GLY A 199 8.72 9.70 4.94
CA GLY A 199 8.99 9.83 6.36
C GLY A 199 8.15 8.90 7.26
N ASP A 200 7.16 8.21 6.70
CA ASP A 200 6.36 7.26 7.47
C ASP A 200 7.08 5.91 7.58
N ARG A 201 7.60 5.61 8.77
CA ARG A 201 8.28 4.34 9.02
C ARG A 201 7.32 3.15 9.11
N ALA A 202 6.05 3.37 9.43
CA ALA A 202 5.06 2.31 9.49
C ALA A 202 4.70 1.78 8.09
N ALA A 203 4.88 2.61 7.06
CA ALA A 203 4.71 2.25 5.65
C ALA A 203 5.88 1.41 5.08
N VAL A 204 6.92 1.13 5.87
CA VAL A 204 8.08 0.33 5.44
C VAL A 204 7.99 -1.08 5.99
N PHE A 205 7.79 -2.03 5.08
CA PHE A 205 7.82 -3.46 5.34
C PHE A 205 9.18 -4.00 4.94
N ARG A 206 9.84 -4.70 5.87
CA ARG A 206 11.13 -5.34 5.61
C ARG A 206 10.98 -6.84 5.73
N GLU A 207 11.34 -7.55 4.68
CA GLU A 207 11.32 -9.01 4.64
C GLU A 207 12.70 -9.54 4.27
N LYS A 208 13.03 -10.74 4.74
CA LYS A 208 14.36 -11.33 4.52
C LYS A 208 14.57 -11.84 3.09
N ASP A 209 13.50 -12.33 2.47
CA ASP A 209 13.51 -12.97 1.16
C ASP A 209 12.14 -12.82 0.49
N TYR A 210 12.11 -12.97 -0.84
CA TYR A 210 10.88 -12.82 -1.61
C TYR A 210 9.88 -13.96 -1.36
N ASP A 211 10.32 -15.11 -0.83
CA ASP A 211 9.42 -16.20 -0.44
C ASP A 211 8.56 -15.81 0.76
N SER A 212 9.06 -14.91 1.62
CA SER A 212 8.32 -14.37 2.76
C SER A 212 7.11 -13.53 2.33
N LEU A 213 7.12 -12.97 1.11
CA LEU A 213 5.98 -12.19 0.59
C LEU A 213 4.71 -13.03 0.38
N ALA A 214 4.86 -14.33 0.13
CA ALA A 214 3.73 -15.25 -0.02
C ALA A 214 3.28 -15.86 1.32
N GLN A 215 3.98 -15.60 2.42
CA GLN A 215 3.61 -16.14 3.72
C GLN A 215 2.36 -15.43 4.26
N PRO A 216 1.36 -16.16 4.80
CA PRO A 216 0.12 -15.56 5.28
C PRO A 216 0.34 -14.43 6.29
N GLY A 217 1.33 -14.57 7.17
CA GLY A 217 1.62 -13.58 8.21
C GLY A 217 2.05 -12.22 7.66
N PHE A 218 2.85 -12.18 6.58
CA PHE A 218 3.17 -10.93 5.91
C PHE A 218 2.01 -10.48 5.01
N PHE A 219 1.51 -11.39 4.17
CA PHE A 219 0.53 -11.10 3.15
C PHE A 219 -0.76 -10.49 3.74
N ASP A 220 -1.29 -11.07 4.83
CA ASP A 220 -2.51 -10.56 5.47
C ASP A 220 -2.28 -9.19 6.13
N ARG A 221 -1.10 -8.94 6.70
CA ARG A 221 -0.75 -7.61 7.25
C ARG A 221 -0.66 -6.59 6.13
N PHE A 222 0.00 -6.94 5.02
CA PHE A 222 0.14 -6.07 3.86
C PHE A 222 -1.23 -5.72 3.27
N ILE A 223 -2.11 -6.70 3.06
CA ILE A 223 -3.47 -6.47 2.54
C ILE A 223 -4.27 -5.55 3.47
N ARG A 224 -4.19 -5.73 4.80
CA ARG A 224 -4.86 -4.83 5.76
C ARG A 224 -4.29 -3.42 5.75
N TRP A 225 -3.01 -3.26 5.45
CA TRP A 225 -2.37 -1.95 5.38
C TRP A 225 -2.86 -1.14 4.18
N ILE A 226 -2.94 -1.79 3.00
CA ILE A 226 -3.35 -1.10 1.77
C ILE A 226 -4.87 -0.91 1.62
N CYS A 227 -5.72 -1.52 2.48
CA CYS A 227 -7.18 -1.58 2.26
C CYS A 227 -8.11 -1.30 3.45
#